data_AF-A0A232LX16-F1
#
_entry.id   AF-A0A232LX16-F1
#
_cell.length_a   1.000
_cell.length_b   1.000
_cell.length_c   1.000
_cell.angle_alpha   90.00
_cell.angle_beta   90.00
_cell.angle_gamma   90.00
#
_symmetry.space_group_name_H-M   'P 1'
#
loop_
_entity.id
_entity.type
_entity.pdbx_description
1 polymer ?
#
loop_
_entity_poly.entity_id
_entity_poly.type
_entity_poly.pdbx_seq_one_letter_code
_entity_poly.pdbx_strand_id
1 'polypeptide(L)'
;MKSTIYLGVVLFAVALISPAAAISNCAQMCISNMLAKASELGCDPTNVSCLCKNREFGYGINDCTSEACGSADLPDVQSYGASMCASMLSFHLPSSVKQSKG
;
A
#
# COMPACT_ATOMS: atom_id res chain seq x y z
N MET A 1 -25.56 48.75 -22.59
CA MET A 1 -24.67 47.76 -21.94
C MET A 1 -25.42 46.44 -21.98
N LYS A 2 -25.05 45.52 -22.88
CA LYS A 2 -25.81 44.30 -23.18
C LYS A 2 -25.23 43.14 -22.38
N SER A 3 -26.03 42.57 -21.49
CA SER A 3 -25.72 41.36 -20.72
C SER A 3 -25.47 40.17 -21.64
N THR A 4 -24.46 39.36 -21.34
CA THR A 4 -24.32 38.03 -21.92
C THR A 4 -24.08 37.05 -20.78
N ILE A 5 -25.13 36.28 -20.52
CA ILE A 5 -25.23 35.17 -19.58
C ILE A 5 -24.50 34.00 -20.24
N TYR A 6 -23.44 33.48 -19.61
CA TYR A 6 -22.85 32.20 -20.02
C TYR A 6 -23.28 31.11 -19.04
N LEU A 7 -24.31 30.38 -19.47
CA LEU A 7 -24.63 29.03 -19.03
C LEU A 7 -23.51 28.10 -19.51
N GLY A 8 -22.89 27.35 -18.60
CA GLY A 8 -21.89 26.36 -18.96
C GLY A 8 -21.47 25.52 -17.77
N VAL A 9 -22.36 24.63 -17.30
CA VAL A 9 -21.99 23.55 -16.37
C VAL A 9 -21.24 22.50 -17.19
N VAL A 10 -19.91 22.45 -17.03
CA VAL A 10 -19.08 21.39 -17.61
C VAL A 10 -18.73 20.40 -16.50
N LEU A 11 -19.50 19.31 -16.41
CA LEU A 11 -19.19 18.17 -15.56
C LEU A 11 -18.12 17.30 -16.25
N PHE A 12 -16.84 17.56 -15.96
CA PHE A 12 -15.77 16.61 -16.25
C PHE A 12 -15.68 15.61 -15.09
N ALA A 13 -16.22 14.41 -15.28
CA ALA A 13 -15.91 13.28 -14.42
C ALA A 13 -14.47 12.82 -14.73
N VAL A 14 -13.51 13.30 -13.94
CA VAL A 14 -12.14 12.78 -13.97
C VAL A 14 -12.13 11.44 -13.23
N ALA A 15 -11.99 10.35 -13.98
CA ALA A 15 -11.61 9.07 -13.39
C ALA A 15 -10.16 9.20 -12.90
N LEU A 16 -9.96 9.22 -11.58
CA LEU A 16 -8.63 9.17 -10.97
C LEU A 16 -8.02 7.80 -11.26
N ILE A 17 -7.05 7.75 -12.18
CA ILE A 17 -6.17 6.59 -12.34
C ILE A 17 -5.30 6.57 -11.08
N SER A 18 -5.60 5.66 -10.15
CA SER A 18 -4.80 5.47 -8.93
C SER A 18 -3.37 5.12 -9.33
N PRO A 19 -2.34 5.85 -8.87
CA PRO A 19 -0.98 5.35 -9.04
C PRO A 19 -0.88 4.07 -8.19
N ALA A 20 -0.38 2.98 -8.77
CA ALA A 20 0.16 1.91 -7.94
C ALA A 20 1.18 2.59 -7.00
N ALA A 21 1.00 2.45 -5.68
CA ALA A 21 1.81 3.15 -4.68
C ALA A 21 3.29 2.87 -4.96
N ALA A 22 3.98 3.85 -5.54
CA ALA A 22 5.38 3.76 -5.86
C ALA A 22 6.14 4.09 -4.58
N ILE A 23 6.51 3.05 -3.84
CA ILE A 23 7.29 3.21 -2.60
C ILE A 23 8.67 3.83 -2.90
N SER A 24 9.16 4.65 -1.98
CA SER A 24 10.48 5.27 -2.09
C SER A 24 11.62 4.24 -2.10
N ASN A 25 12.78 4.60 -2.63
CA ASN A 25 13.96 3.71 -2.61
C ASN A 25 14.39 3.37 -1.16
N CYS A 26 14.17 4.31 -0.23
CA CYS A 26 14.41 4.06 1.19
C CYS A 26 13.47 2.97 1.74
N ALA A 27 12.16 3.07 1.44
CA ALA A 27 11.19 2.05 1.80
C ALA A 27 11.51 0.67 1.17
N GLN A 28 11.97 0.65 -0.08
CA GLN A 28 12.42 -0.59 -0.74
C GLN A 28 13.59 -1.24 0.00
N MET A 29 14.55 -0.44 0.46
CA MET A 29 15.67 -0.91 1.28
C MET A 29 15.18 -1.52 2.60
N CYS A 30 14.22 -0.90 3.28
CA CYS A 30 13.64 -1.44 4.51
C CYS A 30 12.95 -2.79 4.31
N ILE A 31 12.22 -2.95 3.21
CA ILE A 31 11.61 -4.24 2.84
C ILE A 31 12.70 -5.29 2.59
N SER A 32 13.74 -4.95 1.84
CA SER A 32 14.86 -5.86 1.57
C SER A 32 15.59 -6.30 2.83
N ASN A 33 15.80 -5.39 3.79
CA ASN A 33 16.43 -5.70 5.07
C ASN A 33 15.57 -6.67 5.89
N MET A 34 14.25 -6.47 5.92
CA MET A 34 13.35 -7.38 6.62
C MET A 34 13.24 -8.74 5.93
N LEU A 35 13.33 -8.79 4.59
CA LEU A 35 13.38 -10.06 3.85
C LEU A 35 14.64 -10.86 4.19
N ALA A 36 15.78 -10.20 4.39
CA ALA A 36 17.00 -10.88 4.84
C ALA A 36 16.85 -11.52 6.24
N LYS A 37 15.92 -11.01 7.06
CA LYS A 37 15.57 -11.55 8.38
C LYS A 37 14.41 -12.56 8.36
N ALA A 38 13.82 -12.83 7.20
CA ALA A 38 12.66 -13.73 7.08
C ALA A 38 12.91 -15.10 7.74
N SER A 39 14.11 -15.65 7.59
CA SER A 39 14.47 -16.94 8.16
C SER A 39 14.53 -16.91 9.70
N GLU A 40 14.90 -15.78 10.31
CA GLU A 40 14.85 -15.59 11.78
C GLU A 40 13.39 -15.60 12.28
N LEU A 41 12.45 -15.19 11.44
CA LEU A 41 11.00 -15.23 11.70
C LEU A 41 10.36 -16.59 11.35
N GLY A 42 11.16 -17.59 10.95
CA GLY A 42 10.68 -18.90 10.52
C GLY A 42 9.99 -18.91 9.15
N CYS A 43 10.20 -17.88 8.33
CA CYS A 43 9.68 -17.79 6.97
C CYS A 43 10.77 -17.89 5.92
N ASP A 44 10.40 -18.41 4.75
CA ASP A 44 11.20 -18.22 3.54
C ASP A 44 10.96 -16.80 2.98
N PRO A 45 11.99 -16.06 2.54
CA PRO A 45 11.84 -14.71 2.00
C PRO A 45 10.94 -14.64 0.75
N THR A 46 10.74 -15.74 0.04
CA THR A 46 9.84 -15.82 -1.11
C THR A 46 8.42 -16.25 -0.73
N ASN A 47 8.21 -16.74 0.50
CA ASN A 47 6.91 -17.15 1.01
C ASN A 47 6.13 -15.96 1.57
N VAL A 48 5.55 -15.18 0.66
CA VAL A 48 4.71 -14.00 0.98
C VAL A 48 3.58 -14.37 1.95
N SER A 49 3.00 -15.58 1.87
CA SER A 49 1.96 -16.04 2.80
C SER A 49 2.43 -16.10 4.24
N CYS A 50 3.64 -16.62 4.45
CA CYS A 50 4.26 -16.71 5.76
C CYS A 50 4.57 -15.31 6.28
N LEU A 51 5.19 -14.47 5.45
CA LEU A 51 5.55 -13.11 5.80
C LEU A 51 4.34 -12.26 6.19
N CYS A 52 3.25 -12.33 5.41
CA CYS A 52 2.00 -11.62 5.69
C CYS A 52 1.29 -12.07 6.98
N LYS A 53 1.52 -13.31 7.44
CA LYS A 53 0.99 -13.82 8.71
C LYS A 53 1.85 -13.40 9.91
N ASN A 54 3.10 -13.03 9.69
CA ASN A 54 4.02 -12.63 10.73
C ASN A 54 3.96 -11.12 10.96
N ARG A 55 3.35 -10.73 12.10
CA ARG A 55 3.22 -9.32 12.52
C ARG A 55 4.58 -8.62 12.62
N GLU A 56 5.59 -9.34 13.12
CA GLU A 56 6.97 -8.83 13.28
C GLU A 56 7.61 -8.39 11.96
N PHE A 57 7.29 -9.07 10.85
CA PHE A 57 7.77 -8.66 9.53
C PHE A 57 7.18 -7.30 9.13
N GLY A 58 5.86 -7.12 9.32
CA GLY A 58 5.20 -5.85 9.07
C GLY A 58 5.69 -4.73 9.99
N TYR A 59 5.86 -5.00 11.28
CA TYR A 59 6.39 -4.03 12.24
C TYR A 59 7.82 -3.62 11.90
N GLY A 60 8.69 -4.57 11.56
CA GLY A 60 10.08 -4.26 11.19
C GLY A 60 10.18 -3.37 9.94
N ILE A 61 9.29 -3.54 8.95
CA ILE A 61 9.26 -2.66 7.78
C ILE A 61 8.78 -1.25 8.18
N ASN A 62 7.70 -1.15 8.98
CA ASN A 62 7.18 0.14 9.43
C ASN A 62 8.21 0.89 10.29
N ASP A 63 8.84 0.19 11.24
CA ASP A 63 9.85 0.73 12.15
C ASP A 63 11.08 1.22 11.37
N CYS A 64 11.61 0.39 10.47
CA CYS A 64 12.70 0.81 9.58
C CYS A 64 12.30 2.03 8.75
N THR A 65 11.07 2.08 8.22
CA THR A 65 10.61 3.21 7.40
C THR A 65 10.48 4.48 8.24
N SER A 66 9.90 4.42 9.44
CA SER A 66 9.77 5.58 10.32
C SER A 66 11.12 6.13 10.75
N GLU A 67 12.08 5.24 11.06
CA GLU A 67 13.40 5.63 11.56
C GLU A 67 14.36 6.07 10.45
N ALA A 68 14.35 5.42 9.29
CA ALA A 68 15.31 5.66 8.20
C ALA A 68 14.80 6.58 7.09
N CYS A 69 13.49 6.52 6.79
CA CYS A 69 12.89 7.21 5.64
C CYS A 69 12.00 8.39 6.06
N GLY A 70 11.53 8.36 7.31
CA GLY A 70 10.60 9.33 7.86
C GLY A 70 9.14 8.90 7.71
N SER A 71 8.29 9.43 8.59
CA SER A 71 6.89 8.99 8.74
C SER A 71 6.00 9.24 7.51
N ALA A 72 6.45 10.09 6.58
CA ALA A 72 5.72 10.40 5.35
C ALA A 72 5.65 9.20 4.38
N ASP A 73 6.61 8.26 4.44
CA ASP A 73 6.65 7.07 3.59
C ASP A 73 5.82 5.90 4.15
N LEU A 74 5.38 5.97 5.42
CA LEU A 74 4.60 4.92 6.07
C LEU A 74 3.29 4.56 5.33
N PRO A 75 2.47 5.52 4.85
CA PRO A 75 1.23 5.21 4.15
C PRO A 75 1.47 4.42 2.86
N ASP A 76 2.51 4.76 2.11
CA ASP A 76 2.86 4.07 0.86
C ASP A 76 3.36 2.65 1.13
N VAL A 77 4.18 2.46 2.16
CA VAL A 77 4.66 1.14 2.61
C VAL A 77 3.51 0.26 3.10
N GLN A 78 2.57 0.81 3.86
CA GLN A 78 1.40 0.08 4.33
C GLN A 78 0.46 -0.30 3.17
N SER A 79 0.24 0.61 2.22
CA SER A 79 -0.54 0.33 1.01
C SER A 79 0.11 -0.76 0.15
N TYR A 80 1.43 -0.68 -0.04
CA TYR A 80 2.21 -1.69 -0.74
C TYR A 80 2.11 -3.05 -0.04
N GLY A 81 2.37 -3.11 1.27
CA GLY A 81 2.24 -4.34 2.06
C GLY A 81 0.83 -4.92 2.02
N ALA A 82 -0.20 -4.07 2.13
CA ALA A 82 -1.59 -4.49 1.99
C ALA A 82 -1.87 -5.06 0.60
N SER A 83 -1.35 -4.47 -0.48
CA SER A 83 -1.52 -4.99 -1.84
C SER A 83 -0.81 -6.33 -2.05
N MET A 84 0.39 -6.51 -1.49
CA MET A 84 1.10 -7.80 -1.51
C MET A 84 0.31 -8.87 -0.77
N CYS A 85 -0.20 -8.55 0.43
CA CYS A 85 -0.93 -9.48 1.28
C CYS A 85 -2.42 -9.62 0.92
N ALA A 86 -2.99 -8.75 0.09
CA ALA A 86 -4.39 -8.81 -0.32
C ALA A 86 -4.73 -10.12 -1.04
N SER A 87 -3.78 -10.67 -1.79
CA SER A 87 -3.88 -11.98 -2.44
C SER A 87 -4.12 -13.14 -1.45
N MET A 88 -3.71 -12.98 -0.17
CA MET A 88 -4.01 -13.92 0.91
C MET A 88 -5.43 -13.75 1.46
N LEU A 89 -5.91 -12.51 1.58
CA LEU A 89 -7.27 -12.23 2.04
C LEU A 89 -8.32 -12.72 1.05
N SER A 90 -8.02 -12.76 -0.24
CA SER A 90 -8.93 -13.30 -1.26
C SER A 90 -9.22 -14.80 -1.09
N PHE A 91 -8.33 -15.56 -0.45
CA PHE A 91 -8.55 -16.98 -0.18
C PHE A 91 -9.30 -17.26 1.14
N HIS A 92 -9.48 -16.22 1.97
CA HIS A 92 -10.12 -16.35 3.27
C HIS A 92 -10.97 -15.14 3.65
N LEU A 93 -11.78 -14.64 2.70
CA LEU A 93 -12.86 -13.73 3.06
C LEU A 93 -14.20 -14.10 2.41
N PRO A 94 -15.26 -14.32 3.21
CA PRO A 94 -16.63 -14.29 2.72
C PRO A 94 -16.97 -12.86 2.27
N SER A 95 -17.27 -12.69 0.98
CA SER A 95 -18.07 -11.68 0.26
C SER A 95 -18.22 -10.20 0.74
N SER A 96 -17.60 -9.72 1.82
CA SER A 96 -17.97 -8.44 2.46
C SER A 96 -16.87 -7.38 2.54
N VAL A 97 -15.62 -7.64 2.11
CA VAL A 97 -14.71 -6.54 1.77
C VAL A 97 -15.07 -6.06 0.37
N LYS A 98 -16.09 -5.20 0.32
CA LYS A 98 -16.12 -4.13 -0.67
C LYS A 98 -14.82 -3.37 -0.49
N GLN A 99 -13.87 -3.64 -1.38
CA GLN A 99 -12.79 -2.71 -1.67
C GLN A 99 -13.46 -1.34 -1.87
N SER A 100 -13.23 -0.44 -0.93
CA SER A 100 -13.80 0.91 -0.88
C SER A 100 -13.37 1.65 -2.15
N LYS A 101 -14.17 1.48 -3.20
CA LYS A 101 -14.16 2.26 -4.43
C LYS A 101 -15.28 3.28 -4.22
N GLY A 102 -14.91 4.44 -3.69
CA GLY A 102 -15.74 5.64 -3.71
C GLY A 102 -15.93 6.12 -5.14
#